data_AF-A0A177JN48-F1
#
_entry.id   AF-A0A177JN48-F1
#
_cell.length_a   1.000
_cell.length_b   1.000
_cell.length_c   1.000
_cell.angle_alpha   90.00
_cell.angle_beta   90.00
_cell.angle_gamma   90.00
#
_symmetry.space_group_name_H-M   'P 1'
#
loop_
_entity.id
_entity.type
_entity.pdbx_description
1 polymer ?
#
loop_
_entity_poly.entity_id
_entity_poly.type
_entity_poly.pdbx_seq_one_letter_code
_entity_poly.pdbx_strand_id
1 'polypeptide(L)'
;MKLLLESAFSGKFDANGRMLAGTTETELCFQRVWIDGSTSYFTRQYGCMVSELAINAEAGGIVTADYTVLGRGTMPVTAANGTQLASATAELDGATYVEASTNEKFAGPDVKNITIAGLGTVDYQTLNFTLTQDRAAQTMLGSAYARGIGTAGKSGEIVVTFYRADLAPEKLIKNGIENPAVDISFDYVIGGEGYRFSTKAQPSFPEDNEDGANQMVTVTFVPVGYEVDGQPTDYVIQEL
;
A
#
# COMPACT_ATOMS: atom_id res chain seq x y z
N MET A 1 -7.26 7.76 3.94
CA MET A 1 -6.37 6.72 3.35
C MET A 1 -6.73 6.33 1.91
N LYS A 2 -8.02 6.30 1.56
CA LYS A 2 -8.59 5.98 0.24
C LYS A 2 -7.78 6.41 -1.01
N LEU A 3 -7.47 7.71 -1.17
CA LEU A 3 -6.78 8.20 -2.37
C LEU A 3 -5.36 7.63 -2.55
N LEU A 4 -4.67 7.33 -1.45
CA LEU A 4 -3.35 6.68 -1.49
C LEU A 4 -3.48 5.24 -1.98
N LEU A 5 -4.52 4.52 -1.54
CA LEU A 5 -4.81 3.16 -2.01
C LEU A 5 -5.24 3.16 -3.49
N GLU A 6 -6.10 4.08 -3.92
CA GLU A 6 -6.48 4.23 -5.33
C GLU A 6 -5.26 4.47 -6.23
N SER A 7 -4.30 5.28 -5.77
CA SER A 7 -3.04 5.52 -6.47
C SER A 7 -2.11 4.29 -6.43
N ALA A 8 -2.01 3.60 -5.28
CA ALA A 8 -1.13 2.44 -5.09
C ALA A 8 -1.55 1.23 -5.93
N PHE A 9 -2.85 0.98 -6.10
CA PHE A 9 -3.38 -0.15 -6.85
C PHE A 9 -3.80 0.20 -8.29
N SER A 10 -3.70 1.47 -8.67
CA SER A 10 -4.26 2.01 -9.92
C SER A 10 -5.72 1.58 -10.10
N GLY A 11 -6.50 1.73 -9.02
CA GLY A 11 -7.89 1.32 -8.92
C GLY A 11 -8.79 2.49 -8.52
N LYS A 12 -10.09 2.23 -8.47
CA LYS A 12 -11.08 3.18 -7.95
C LYS A 12 -12.10 2.48 -7.10
N PHE A 13 -12.40 3.04 -5.93
CA PHE A 13 -13.47 2.50 -5.09
C PHE A 13 -14.83 2.79 -5.73
N ASP A 14 -15.68 1.76 -5.74
CA ASP A 14 -17.07 1.89 -6.13
C ASP A 14 -17.94 2.44 -4.99
N ALA A 15 -19.24 2.58 -5.25
CA ALA A 15 -20.21 3.07 -4.27
C ALA A 15 -20.40 2.15 -3.05
N ASN A 16 -19.96 0.89 -3.13
CA ASN A 16 -20.03 -0.10 -2.06
C ASN A 16 -18.71 -0.21 -1.28
N GLY A 17 -17.74 0.69 -1.55
CA GLY A 17 -16.45 0.66 -0.88
C GLY A 17 -15.54 -0.47 -1.37
N ARG A 18 -15.79 -1.04 -2.56
CA ARG A 18 -14.93 -2.07 -3.16
C ARG A 18 -14.06 -1.47 -4.26
N MET A 19 -12.78 -1.85 -4.29
CA MET A 19 -11.83 -1.48 -5.32
C MET A 19 -11.15 -2.72 -5.89
N LEU A 20 -11.14 -2.82 -7.21
CA LEU A 20 -10.31 -3.78 -7.94
C LEU A 20 -9.01 -3.08 -8.34
N ALA A 21 -7.87 -3.76 -8.18
CA ALA A 21 -6.61 -3.30 -8.73
C ALA A 21 -6.68 -3.28 -10.26
N GLY A 22 -6.18 -2.22 -10.89
CA GLY A 22 -6.36 -2.03 -12.32
C GLY A 22 -5.29 -1.14 -12.94
N THR A 23 -5.73 -0.32 -13.89
CA THR A 23 -4.90 0.64 -14.64
C THR A 23 -5.44 2.08 -14.53
N THR A 24 -6.40 2.32 -13.63
CA THR A 24 -6.98 3.65 -13.42
C THR A 24 -6.09 4.45 -12.48
N GLU A 25 -5.34 5.39 -13.04
CA GLU A 25 -4.40 6.19 -12.27
C GLU A 25 -5.09 7.28 -11.45
N THR A 26 -4.63 7.44 -10.21
CA THR A 26 -5.05 8.53 -9.33
C THR A 26 -3.84 9.42 -9.02
N GLU A 27 -3.90 10.66 -9.50
CA GLU A 27 -2.92 11.69 -9.17
C GLU A 27 -3.25 12.37 -7.84
N LEU A 28 -2.22 12.55 -7.03
CA LEU A 28 -2.27 13.16 -5.72
C LEU A 28 -1.58 14.53 -5.75
N CYS A 29 -1.98 15.38 -4.82
CA CYS A 29 -1.31 16.63 -4.50
C CYS A 29 -0.92 16.57 -3.03
N PHE A 30 0.36 16.78 -2.75
CA PHE A 30 0.86 16.90 -1.38
C PHE A 30 1.18 18.34 -1.09
N GLN A 31 0.83 18.79 0.12
CA GLN A 31 1.22 20.10 0.61
C GLN A 31 2.06 19.91 1.87
N ARG A 32 3.27 20.44 1.84
CA ARG A 32 4.14 20.55 3.01
C ARG A 32 4.02 21.95 3.59
N VAL A 33 3.79 22.01 4.90
CA VAL A 33 3.80 23.25 5.68
C VAL A 33 5.14 23.37 6.40
N TRP A 34 5.73 24.56 6.44
CA TRP A 34 6.74 24.93 7.43
C TRP A 34 6.38 26.27 8.04
N ILE A 35 6.77 26.43 9.30
CA ILE A 35 6.49 27.63 10.09
C ILE A 35 7.82 28.34 10.32
N ASP A 36 7.89 29.62 9.93
CA ASP A 36 8.98 30.52 10.27
C ASP A 36 8.41 31.71 11.06
N GLY A 37 8.77 31.79 12.35
CA GLY A 37 8.14 32.70 13.30
C GLY A 37 6.64 32.44 13.42
N SER A 38 5.83 33.45 13.05
CA SER A 38 4.36 33.36 13.04
C SER A 38 3.77 33.12 11.64
N THR A 39 4.62 32.91 10.62
CA THR A 39 4.19 32.76 9.24
C THR A 39 4.30 31.31 8.79
N SER A 40 3.19 30.76 8.31
CA SER A 40 3.16 29.48 7.64
C SER A 40 3.48 29.65 6.16
N TYR A 41 4.31 28.76 5.66
CA TYR A 41 4.69 28.67 4.27
C TYR A 41 4.40 27.27 3.73
N PHE A 42 4.05 27.21 2.45
CA PHE A 42 3.53 26.02 1.82
C PHE A 42 4.28 25.70 0.53
N THR A 43 4.79 24.47 0.41
CA THR A 43 5.28 23.87 -0.85
C THR A 43 4.27 22.83 -1.27
N ARG A 44 3.92 22.81 -2.55
CA ARG A 44 2.93 21.90 -3.09
C ARG A 44 3.55 21.05 -4.18
N GLN A 45 3.53 19.74 -4.02
CA GLN A 45 3.90 18.79 -5.06
C GLN A 45 2.64 18.34 -5.79
N TYR A 46 2.68 18.33 -7.12
CA TYR A 46 1.52 17.97 -7.95
C TYR A 46 1.82 16.77 -8.85
N GLY A 47 0.75 16.12 -9.30
CA GLY A 47 0.83 14.96 -10.18
C GLY A 47 1.62 13.84 -9.51
N CYS A 48 1.38 13.64 -8.22
CA CYS A 48 2.07 12.64 -7.43
C CYS A 48 1.37 11.30 -7.57
N MET A 49 2.12 10.22 -7.76
CA MET A 49 1.58 8.88 -7.88
C MET A 49 2.35 7.94 -6.95
N VAL A 50 1.64 7.02 -6.30
CA VAL A 50 2.27 6.04 -5.41
C VAL A 50 2.97 4.97 -6.26
N SER A 51 4.28 4.83 -6.09
CA SER A 51 5.08 3.78 -6.72
C SER A 51 5.16 2.52 -5.85
N GLU A 52 5.07 2.65 -4.53
CA GLU A 52 5.13 1.51 -3.62
C GLU A 52 4.24 1.72 -2.40
N LEU A 53 3.61 0.63 -1.97
CA LEU A 53 2.95 0.50 -0.68
C LEU A 53 3.59 -0.69 0.06
N ALA A 54 4.13 -0.45 1.25
CA ALA A 54 4.59 -1.49 2.15
C ALA A 54 3.79 -1.43 3.46
N ILE A 55 3.14 -2.53 3.83
CA ILE A 55 2.49 -2.69 5.13
C ILE A 55 3.31 -3.71 5.92
N ASN A 56 3.87 -3.30 7.05
CA ASN A 56 4.67 -4.17 7.91
C ASN A 56 3.97 -4.33 9.25
N ALA A 57 3.68 -5.57 9.64
CA ALA A 57 3.00 -5.87 10.88
C ALA A 57 3.75 -6.93 11.68
N GLU A 58 3.92 -6.65 12.97
CA GLU A 58 4.56 -7.55 13.94
C GLU A 58 3.66 -7.73 15.16
N ALA A 59 3.54 -8.97 15.64
CA ALA A 59 2.80 -9.29 16.85
C ALA A 59 3.43 -8.56 18.05
N GLY A 60 2.65 -7.68 18.69
CA GLY A 60 3.12 -6.85 19.80
C GLY A 60 4.03 -5.67 19.41
N GLY A 61 4.34 -5.52 18.12
CA GLY A 61 5.11 -4.41 17.56
C GLY A 61 4.23 -3.31 16.98
N ILE A 62 4.87 -2.33 16.33
CA ILE A 62 4.20 -1.25 15.59
C ILE A 62 3.88 -1.75 14.18
N VAL A 63 2.69 -1.44 13.69
CA VAL A 63 2.32 -1.65 12.29
C VAL A 63 2.58 -0.37 11.50
N THR A 64 3.22 -0.47 10.34
CA THR A 64 3.44 0.67 9.44
C THR A 64 2.76 0.46 8.10
N ALA A 65 2.33 1.57 7.48
CA ALA A 65 1.92 1.61 6.09
C ALA A 65 2.72 2.73 5.41
N ASP A 66 3.76 2.33 4.69
CA ASP A 66 4.72 3.21 4.05
C ASP A 66 4.37 3.36 2.57
N TYR A 67 4.26 4.61 2.11
CA TYR A 67 3.96 4.94 0.72
C TYR A 67 5.16 5.65 0.09
N THR A 68 5.75 5.04 -0.94
CA THR A 68 6.73 5.71 -1.80
C THR A 68 5.99 6.43 -2.93
N VAL A 69 6.28 7.71 -3.12
CA VAL A 69 5.55 8.58 -4.05
C VAL A 69 6.51 9.25 -5.02
N LEU A 70 6.16 9.23 -6.31
CA LEU A 70 6.83 9.97 -7.36
C LEU A 70 5.99 11.18 -7.78
N GLY A 71 6.57 12.38 -7.70
CA GLY A 71 5.92 13.63 -8.10
C GLY A 71 6.37 14.13 -9.47
N ARG A 72 5.48 14.79 -10.21
CA ARG A 72 5.83 15.45 -11.48
C ARG A 72 6.63 16.73 -11.28
N GLY A 73 6.33 17.46 -10.21
CA GLY A 73 6.99 18.72 -9.92
C GLY A 73 6.39 19.47 -8.74
N THR A 74 6.86 20.69 -8.56
CA THR A 74 6.35 21.62 -7.55
C THR A 74 5.44 22.64 -8.23
N MET A 75 4.26 22.91 -7.66
CA MET A 75 3.36 23.92 -8.22
C MET A 75 4.05 25.28 -8.13
N PRO A 76 4.14 26.02 -9.25
CA PRO A 76 4.68 27.37 -9.21
C PRO A 76 3.73 28.25 -8.40
N VAL A 77 4.29 29.01 -7.48
CA VAL A 77 3.56 30.06 -6.76
C VAL A 77 3.98 31.38 -7.37
N THR A 78 3.03 32.25 -7.72
CA THR A 78 3.35 33.55 -8.32
C THR A 78 2.86 34.66 -7.41
N ALA A 79 3.74 35.59 -7.04
CA ALA A 79 3.39 36.79 -6.30
C ALA A 79 2.51 37.72 -7.15
N ALA A 80 1.80 38.66 -6.51
CA ALA A 80 0.97 39.66 -7.20
C ALA A 80 1.74 40.50 -8.23
N ASN A 81 3.06 40.62 -8.09
CA ASN A 81 3.95 41.32 -9.02
C ASN A 81 4.48 40.42 -10.17
N GLY A 82 4.01 39.18 -10.31
CA GLY A 82 4.42 38.24 -11.35
C GLY A 82 5.69 37.43 -11.06
N THR A 83 6.32 37.60 -9.89
CA THR A 83 7.53 36.85 -9.51
C THR A 83 7.18 35.43 -9.09
N GLN A 84 7.88 34.42 -9.59
CA GLN A 84 7.76 33.05 -9.08
C GLN A 84 8.40 32.95 -7.69
N LEU A 85 7.64 32.42 -6.73
CA LEU A 85 8.03 32.13 -5.37
C LEU A 85 8.25 30.62 -5.24
N ALA A 86 9.20 30.25 -4.39
CA ALA A 86 9.41 28.86 -4.00
C ALA A 86 8.25 28.30 -3.15
N SER A 87 7.38 29.16 -2.62
CA SER A 87 6.46 28.83 -1.54
C SER A 87 5.28 29.80 -1.46
N ALA A 88 4.10 29.29 -1.11
CA ALA A 88 2.91 30.10 -0.85
C ALA A 88 2.81 30.45 0.63
N THR A 89 2.09 31.53 0.94
CA THR A 89 1.78 31.96 2.33
C THR A 89 0.31 31.74 2.69
N ALA A 90 -0.46 31.12 1.79
CA ALA A 90 -1.85 30.74 1.99
C ALA A 90 -2.03 29.26 1.62
N GLU A 91 -3.02 28.63 2.21
CA GLU A 91 -3.43 27.25 1.88
C GLU A 91 -4.05 27.15 0.48
N LEU A 92 -4.22 25.93 -0.03
CA LEU A 92 -4.90 25.71 -1.30
C LEU A 92 -6.41 25.83 -1.05
N ASP A 93 -7.08 26.69 -1.82
CA ASP A 93 -8.52 26.92 -1.67
C ASP A 93 -9.31 25.62 -1.92
N GLY A 94 -10.29 25.34 -1.06
CA GLY A 94 -11.14 24.14 -1.13
C GLY A 94 -10.48 22.81 -0.70
N ALA A 95 -9.26 22.82 -0.18
CA ALA A 95 -8.62 21.60 0.32
C ALA A 95 -9.03 21.29 1.78
N THR A 96 -9.52 20.07 2.02
CA THR A 96 -9.68 19.53 3.37
C THR A 96 -8.39 18.86 3.78
N TYR A 97 -7.62 19.51 4.66
CA TYR A 97 -6.41 18.92 5.22
C TYR A 97 -6.76 18.10 6.46
N VAL A 98 -6.27 16.87 6.52
CA VAL A 98 -6.18 16.12 7.78
C VAL A 98 -4.75 16.32 8.27
N GLU A 99 -4.57 17.07 9.35
CA GLU A 99 -3.24 17.19 9.96
C GLU A 99 -2.74 15.81 10.38
N ALA A 100 -1.43 15.60 10.23
CA ALA A 100 -0.79 14.39 10.72
C ALA A 100 -1.02 14.29 12.24
N SER A 101 -1.78 13.28 12.65
CA SER A 101 -2.12 13.05 14.04
C SER A 101 -0.91 12.52 14.81
N THR A 102 -0.80 12.89 16.09
CA THR A 102 0.12 12.24 17.04
C THR A 102 -0.56 11.10 17.81
N ASN A 103 -1.82 10.80 17.49
CA ASN A 103 -2.60 9.76 18.15
C ASN A 103 -2.14 8.34 17.78
N GLU A 104 -2.60 7.40 18.60
CA GLU A 104 -2.41 5.94 18.62
C GLU A 104 -1.51 5.34 17.52
N LYS A 105 -0.44 4.69 17.99
CA LYS A 105 0.43 3.87 17.15
C LYS A 105 -0.34 2.59 16.79
N PHE A 106 -0.39 2.25 15.50
CA PHE A 106 -0.90 0.95 15.08
C PHE A 106 -0.06 -0.14 15.71
N ALA A 107 -0.72 -1.18 16.17
CA ALA A 107 -0.06 -2.32 16.78
C ALA A 107 -0.55 -3.62 16.15
N GLY A 108 0.16 -4.72 16.40
CA GLY A 108 -0.21 -6.05 15.91
C GLY A 108 -1.73 -6.39 16.01
N PRO A 109 -2.47 -6.03 17.09
CA PRO A 109 -3.91 -6.30 17.19
C PRO A 109 -4.80 -5.63 16.12
N ASP A 110 -4.32 -4.60 15.43
CA ASP A 110 -5.07 -3.88 14.39
C ASP A 110 -5.05 -4.62 13.04
N VAL A 111 -4.17 -5.61 12.89
CA VAL A 111 -4.15 -6.56 11.77
C VAL A 111 -4.86 -7.84 12.22
N LYS A 112 -6.03 -8.11 11.64
CA LYS A 112 -6.92 -9.18 12.10
C LYS A 112 -7.52 -9.95 10.94
N ASN A 113 -8.25 -11.02 11.26
CA ASN A 113 -8.95 -11.86 10.29
C ASN A 113 -8.05 -12.32 9.14
N ILE A 114 -6.78 -12.63 9.45
CA ILE A 114 -5.85 -13.19 8.47
C ILE A 114 -6.36 -14.59 8.11
N THR A 115 -6.64 -14.82 6.83
CA THR A 115 -7.09 -16.10 6.29
C THR A 115 -6.20 -16.49 5.14
N ILE A 116 -5.63 -17.70 5.19
CA ILE A 116 -4.89 -18.31 4.08
C ILE A 116 -5.56 -19.64 3.78
N ALA A 117 -6.16 -19.79 2.61
CA ALA A 117 -6.88 -21.00 2.25
C ALA A 117 -5.94 -22.22 2.26
N GLY A 118 -6.37 -23.30 2.91
CA GLY A 118 -5.55 -24.51 3.11
C GLY A 118 -4.69 -24.47 4.37
N LEU A 119 -4.51 -23.30 4.99
CA LEU A 119 -3.94 -23.17 6.33
C LEU A 119 -5.08 -23.25 7.36
N GLY A 120 -4.88 -24.02 8.43
CA GLY A 120 -5.81 -24.06 9.55
C GLY A 120 -5.72 -22.79 10.41
N THR A 121 -6.25 -22.85 11.63
CA THR A 121 -6.01 -21.79 12.62
C THR A 121 -4.54 -21.85 13.07
N VAL A 122 -3.80 -20.79 12.78
CA VAL A 122 -2.39 -20.61 13.21
C VAL A 122 -2.24 -19.26 13.90
N ASP A 123 -1.24 -19.17 14.78
CA ASP A 123 -0.89 -17.92 15.45
C ASP A 123 0.15 -17.16 14.62
N TYR A 124 -0.25 -16.01 14.09
CA TYR A 124 0.58 -15.17 13.23
C TYR A 124 1.53 -14.29 14.05
N GLN A 125 2.81 -14.30 13.68
CA GLN A 125 3.86 -13.47 14.27
C GLN A 125 4.14 -12.23 13.44
N THR A 126 4.22 -12.35 12.10
CA THR A 126 4.42 -11.21 11.20
C THR A 126 3.58 -11.32 9.95
N LEU A 127 3.19 -10.17 9.39
CA LEU A 127 2.60 -10.04 8.06
C LEU A 127 3.22 -8.80 7.39
N ASN A 128 3.99 -9.03 6.33
CA ASN A 128 4.57 -7.99 5.52
C ASN A 128 3.97 -8.06 4.12
N PHE A 129 3.33 -6.98 3.68
CA PHE A 129 2.76 -6.85 2.36
C PHE A 129 3.48 -5.75 1.61
N THR A 130 3.98 -6.03 0.42
CA THR A 130 4.56 -5.03 -0.47
C THR A 130 3.86 -5.06 -1.81
N LEU A 131 3.54 -3.88 -2.33
CA LEU A 131 3.03 -3.67 -3.67
C LEU A 131 3.88 -2.60 -4.36
N THR A 132 4.51 -2.97 -5.46
CA THR A 132 5.34 -2.07 -6.26
C THR A 132 4.75 -1.92 -7.65
N GLN A 133 4.61 -0.67 -8.08
CA GLN A 133 4.36 -0.28 -9.46
C GLN A 133 5.61 0.36 -10.02
N ASP A 134 6.11 -0.18 -11.13
CA ASP A 134 7.23 0.44 -11.82
C ASP A 134 6.76 1.76 -12.44
N ARG A 135 7.24 2.87 -11.87
CA ARG A 135 6.86 4.22 -12.26
C ARG A 135 8.09 5.04 -12.60
N ALA A 136 8.07 5.68 -13.76
CA ALA A 136 9.19 6.48 -14.26
C ALA A 136 8.75 7.87 -14.70
N ALA A 137 9.40 8.90 -14.14
CA ALA A 137 9.21 10.29 -14.53
C ALA A 137 9.69 10.51 -15.97
N GLN A 138 8.81 11.04 -16.82
CA GLN A 138 9.11 11.34 -18.22
C GLN A 138 9.47 12.82 -18.35
N THR A 139 10.74 13.12 -18.62
CA THR A 139 11.25 14.50 -18.71
C THR A 139 11.01 15.13 -20.08
N MET A 140 11.07 16.46 -20.17
CA MET A 140 11.01 17.20 -21.43
C MET A 140 12.05 18.32 -21.49
N LEU A 141 12.50 18.69 -22.69
CA LEU A 141 13.41 19.81 -22.90
C LEU A 141 12.76 21.12 -22.44
N GLY A 142 13.54 22.00 -21.80
CA GLY A 142 13.08 23.32 -21.35
C GLY A 142 12.26 23.32 -20.05
N SER A 143 12.21 22.20 -19.31
CA SER A 143 11.51 22.11 -18.03
C SER A 143 12.34 21.35 -16.99
N ALA A 144 12.35 21.82 -15.75
CA ALA A 144 12.87 21.08 -14.60
C ALA A 144 11.86 20.05 -14.05
N TYR A 145 10.61 20.09 -14.52
CA TYR A 145 9.53 19.21 -14.10
C TYR A 145 9.23 18.13 -15.14
N ALA A 146 8.75 16.98 -14.67
CA ALA A 146 8.35 15.87 -15.52
C ALA A 146 7.08 16.21 -16.31
N ARG A 147 7.09 15.88 -17.60
CA ARG A 147 5.92 15.96 -18.48
C ARG A 147 4.80 15.06 -17.97
N GLY A 148 5.14 13.88 -17.48
CA GLY A 148 4.22 12.89 -16.93
C GLY A 148 4.97 11.78 -16.18
N ILE A 149 4.23 10.82 -15.65
CA ILE A 149 4.76 9.61 -15.04
C ILE A 149 4.26 8.44 -15.89
N GLY A 150 5.18 7.63 -16.40
CA GLY A 150 4.84 6.37 -17.04
C GLY A 150 4.65 5.30 -15.96
N THR A 151 3.59 4.50 -16.09
CA THR A 151 3.35 3.32 -15.25
C THR A 151 3.60 2.06 -16.08
N ALA A 152 4.38 1.14 -15.53
CA ALA A 152 4.59 -0.20 -16.04
C ALA A 152 3.98 -1.23 -15.06
N GLY A 153 4.34 -2.50 -15.19
CA GLY A 153 3.70 -3.60 -14.47
C GLY A 153 3.60 -3.41 -12.95
N LYS A 154 2.64 -4.11 -12.36
CA LYS A 154 2.43 -4.19 -10.91
C LYS A 154 2.98 -5.52 -10.42
N SER A 155 3.68 -5.50 -9.29
CA SER A 155 4.16 -6.68 -8.61
C SER A 155 3.84 -6.54 -7.13
N GLY A 156 3.65 -7.66 -6.44
CA GLY A 156 3.55 -7.62 -4.99
C GLY A 156 3.90 -8.94 -4.37
N GLU A 157 4.03 -8.89 -3.05
CA GLU A 157 4.50 -9.98 -2.22
C GLU A 157 3.83 -9.87 -0.85
N ILE A 158 3.40 -11.00 -0.32
CA ILE A 158 2.94 -11.12 1.07
C ILE A 158 3.83 -12.13 1.76
N VAL A 159 4.59 -11.71 2.77
CA VAL A 159 5.44 -12.58 3.59
C VAL A 159 4.79 -12.73 4.95
N VAL A 160 4.51 -13.97 5.35
CA VAL A 160 3.85 -14.27 6.62
C VAL A 160 4.72 -15.22 7.44
N THR A 161 4.92 -14.90 8.72
CA THR A 161 5.54 -15.79 9.69
C THR A 161 4.52 -16.17 10.76
N PHE A 162 4.43 -17.45 11.09
CA PHE A 162 3.50 -17.97 12.10
C PHE A 162 4.08 -19.18 12.83
N TYR A 163 3.52 -19.49 14.01
CA TYR A 163 3.94 -20.64 14.80
C TYR A 163 3.47 -21.95 14.16
N ARG A 164 4.37 -22.92 14.04
CA ARG A 164 4.05 -24.26 13.51
C ARG A 164 3.28 -25.05 14.55
N ALA A 165 1.98 -25.24 14.32
CA ALA A 165 1.15 -26.14 15.13
C ALA A 165 1.16 -27.59 14.58
N ASP A 166 1.27 -27.75 13.27
CA ASP A 166 1.23 -29.03 12.57
C ASP A 166 1.94 -28.96 11.19
N LEU A 167 1.77 -29.99 10.36
CA LEU A 167 2.26 -30.04 8.98
C LEU A 167 1.25 -29.46 7.95
N ALA A 168 0.34 -28.56 8.36
CA ALA A 168 -0.55 -27.87 7.43
C ALA A 168 0.17 -26.95 6.43
N PRO A 169 1.26 -26.24 6.79
CA PRO A 169 1.98 -25.39 5.84
C PRO A 169 2.46 -26.15 4.61
N GLU A 170 2.92 -27.39 4.78
CA GLU A 170 3.40 -28.26 3.72
C GLU A 170 2.26 -28.71 2.79
N LYS A 171 0.99 -28.64 3.25
CA LYS A 171 -0.20 -28.92 2.44
C LYS A 171 -0.61 -27.75 1.54
N LEU A 172 -0.02 -26.56 1.71
CA LEU A 172 -0.16 -25.46 0.75
C LEU A 172 0.48 -25.83 -0.61
N ILE A 173 1.40 -26.80 -0.59
CA ILE A 173 2.07 -27.36 -1.75
C ILE A 173 1.27 -28.57 -2.25
N LYS A 174 0.96 -28.64 -3.55
CA LYS A 174 0.48 -29.87 -4.18
C LYS A 174 1.63 -30.52 -4.95
N ASN A 175 1.79 -31.84 -4.77
CA ASN A 175 2.87 -32.61 -5.39
C ASN A 175 2.88 -32.45 -6.92
N GLY A 176 3.88 -31.73 -7.42
CA GLY A 176 4.33 -31.76 -8.81
C GLY A 176 3.59 -30.80 -9.74
N ILE A 177 4.33 -29.78 -10.17
CA ILE A 177 4.00 -28.80 -11.22
C ILE A 177 3.11 -27.66 -10.70
N GLU A 178 3.79 -26.65 -10.12
CA GLU A 178 3.26 -25.39 -9.59
C GLU A 178 2.34 -25.49 -8.37
N ASN A 179 2.67 -24.72 -7.33
CA ASN A 179 1.78 -24.60 -6.18
C ASN A 179 0.49 -23.92 -6.64
N PRO A 180 -0.68 -24.52 -6.36
CA PRO A 180 -1.93 -23.88 -6.72
C PRO A 180 -2.03 -22.54 -6.00
N ALA A 181 -2.54 -21.52 -6.68
CA ALA A 181 -2.83 -20.26 -6.03
C ALA A 181 -3.89 -20.48 -4.94
N VAL A 182 -3.68 -19.89 -3.78
CA VAL A 182 -4.58 -19.94 -2.62
C VAL A 182 -5.20 -18.57 -2.39
N ASP A 183 -6.42 -18.55 -1.87
CA ASP A 183 -7.06 -17.31 -1.43
C ASP A 183 -6.40 -16.81 -0.13
N ILE A 184 -6.03 -15.53 -0.11
CA ILE A 184 -5.48 -14.85 1.05
C ILE A 184 -6.32 -13.61 1.33
N SER A 185 -6.64 -13.36 2.60
CA SER A 185 -7.19 -12.09 3.02
C SER A 185 -6.71 -11.68 4.40
N PHE A 186 -6.65 -10.37 4.65
CA PHE A 186 -6.41 -9.80 5.98
C PHE A 186 -7.10 -8.45 6.10
N ASP A 187 -7.51 -8.11 7.33
CA ASP A 187 -8.09 -6.82 7.67
C ASP A 187 -7.02 -5.92 8.27
N TYR A 188 -7.03 -4.67 7.83
CA TYR A 188 -6.19 -3.60 8.33
C TYR A 188 -7.08 -2.42 8.75
N VAL A 189 -7.13 -2.11 10.05
CA VAL A 189 -8.02 -1.08 10.60
C VAL A 189 -7.24 0.07 11.22
N ILE A 190 -7.52 1.29 10.78
CA ILE A 190 -6.91 2.53 11.25
C ILE A 190 -7.97 3.51 11.71
N GLY A 191 -7.97 3.92 12.99
CA GLY A 191 -8.75 5.08 13.44
C GLY A 191 -10.25 5.00 13.13
N GLY A 192 -10.80 3.79 13.01
CA GLY A 192 -12.19 3.53 12.61
C GLY A 192 -12.41 3.30 11.10
N GLU A 193 -11.42 3.58 10.25
CA GLU A 193 -11.42 3.22 8.82
C GLU A 193 -10.72 1.87 8.63
N GLY A 194 -11.45 0.85 8.19
CA GLY A 194 -10.89 -0.47 7.92
C GLY A 194 -10.87 -0.83 6.45
N TYR A 195 -9.85 -1.58 6.04
CA TYR A 195 -9.74 -2.15 4.71
C TYR A 195 -9.40 -3.64 4.79
N ARG A 196 -10.13 -4.46 4.06
CA ARG A 196 -9.77 -5.84 3.78
C ARG A 196 -8.99 -5.91 2.48
N PHE A 197 -7.82 -6.52 2.54
CA PHE A 197 -7.01 -6.85 1.38
C PHE A 197 -7.23 -8.32 1.06
N SER A 198 -7.59 -8.62 -0.19
CA SER A 198 -7.79 -9.99 -0.66
C SER A 198 -7.10 -10.22 -1.99
N THR A 199 -6.53 -11.42 -2.18
CA THR A 199 -5.89 -11.83 -3.43
C THR A 199 -5.87 -13.35 -3.59
N LYS A 200 -5.57 -13.82 -4.80
CA LYS A 200 -5.11 -15.19 -5.05
C LYS A 200 -3.59 -15.16 -5.23
N ALA A 201 -2.87 -15.98 -4.47
CA ALA A 201 -1.41 -15.95 -4.51
C ALA A 201 -0.81 -17.35 -4.49
N GLN A 202 0.32 -17.52 -5.19
CA GLN A 202 1.10 -18.75 -5.17
C GLN A 202 2.01 -18.75 -3.94
N PRO A 203 1.91 -19.77 -3.06
CA PRO A 203 2.81 -19.89 -1.93
C PRO A 203 4.20 -20.39 -2.38
N SER A 204 5.25 -19.93 -1.70
CA SER A 204 6.58 -20.53 -1.71
C SER A 204 6.56 -21.85 -0.95
N PHE A 205 7.64 -22.62 -1.06
CA PHE A 205 7.87 -23.69 -0.09
C PHE A 205 7.98 -23.07 1.32
N PRO A 206 7.35 -23.66 2.35
CA PRO A 206 7.49 -23.15 3.71
C PRO A 206 8.93 -23.28 4.20
N GLU A 207 9.48 -22.19 4.73
CA GLU A 207 10.83 -22.15 5.26
C GLU A 207 10.81 -22.18 6.79
N ASP A 208 11.62 -23.06 7.37
CA ASP A 208 11.76 -23.15 8.82
C ASP A 208 12.46 -21.90 9.33
N ASN A 209 11.85 -21.25 10.33
CA ASN A 209 12.41 -20.12 11.05
C ASN A 209 12.54 -20.51 12.52
N GLU A 210 13.75 -20.92 12.90
CA GLU A 210 14.07 -21.29 14.29
C GLU A 210 14.59 -20.06 15.03
N ASP A 211 13.76 -19.49 15.90
CA ASP A 211 14.19 -18.48 16.87
C ASP A 211 14.09 -19.05 18.29
N GLY A 212 15.24 -19.48 18.81
CA GLY A 212 15.34 -20.09 20.13
C GLY A 212 14.50 -21.36 20.26
N ALA A 213 13.50 -21.35 21.13
CA ALA A 213 12.61 -22.49 21.37
C ALA A 213 11.36 -22.50 20.48
N ASN A 214 11.17 -21.47 19.64
CA ASN A 214 9.99 -21.32 18.81
C ASN A 214 10.21 -22.02 17.46
N GLN A 215 9.28 -22.91 17.09
CA GLN A 215 9.19 -23.44 15.74
C GLN A 215 8.26 -22.55 14.94
N MET A 216 8.83 -21.62 14.17
CA MET A 216 8.07 -20.77 13.27
C MET A 216 8.29 -21.21 11.83
N VAL A 217 7.35 -20.83 10.97
CA VAL A 217 7.40 -21.08 9.53
C VAL A 217 7.15 -19.76 8.83
N THR A 218 7.97 -19.48 7.83
CA THR A 218 7.81 -18.34 6.94
C THR A 218 7.35 -18.83 5.57
N VAL A 219 6.30 -18.20 5.04
CA VAL A 219 5.80 -18.47 3.69
C VAL A 219 5.69 -17.14 2.95
N THR A 220 6.24 -17.12 1.75
CA THR A 220 6.11 -15.99 0.82
C THR A 220 5.00 -16.31 -0.17
N PHE A 221 4.10 -15.37 -0.40
CA PHE A 221 3.00 -15.51 -1.34
C PHE A 221 3.13 -14.44 -2.42
N VAL A 222 3.17 -14.88 -3.67
CA VAL A 222 3.24 -14.01 -4.84
C VAL A 222 1.86 -13.97 -5.51
N PRO A 223 1.18 -12.82 -5.51
CA PRO A 223 -0.13 -12.68 -6.13
C PRO A 223 -0.13 -13.01 -7.60
N VAL A 224 -1.19 -13.69 -8.02
CA VAL A 224 -1.46 -14.03 -9.42
C VAL A 224 -2.77 -13.39 -9.83
N GLY A 225 -2.79 -12.83 -11.04
CA GLY A 225 -4.01 -12.24 -11.60
C GLY A 225 -5.15 -13.26 -11.63
N TYR A 226 -6.33 -12.83 -11.22
CA TYR A 226 -7.55 -13.64 -11.20
C TYR A 226 -8.76 -12.80 -11.60
N GLU A 227 -9.91 -13.45 -11.81
CA GLU A 227 -11.13 -12.78 -12.22
C GLU A 227 -12.10 -12.63 -11.04
N VAL A 228 -12.66 -11.43 -10.90
CA VAL A 228 -13.74 -11.12 -9.97
C VAL A 228 -14.87 -10.46 -10.76
N ASP A 229 -16.06 -11.05 -10.73
CA ASP A 229 -17.25 -10.54 -11.44
C ASP A 229 -17.00 -10.26 -12.94
N GLY A 230 -16.19 -11.08 -13.62
CA GLY A 230 -15.86 -10.88 -15.04
C GLY A 230 -14.74 -9.87 -15.31
N GLN A 231 -14.07 -9.34 -14.27
CA GLN A 231 -12.99 -8.36 -14.40
C GLN A 231 -11.66 -8.93 -13.90
N PRO A 232 -10.57 -8.84 -14.68
CA PRO A 232 -9.25 -9.25 -14.22
C PRO A 232 -8.74 -8.30 -13.15
N THR A 233 -8.13 -8.85 -12.09
CA THR A 233 -7.54 -8.08 -10.99
C THR A 233 -6.44 -8.89 -10.31
N ASP A 234 -5.49 -8.20 -9.68
CA ASP A 234 -4.47 -8.81 -8.82
C ASP A 234 -4.88 -8.76 -7.34
N TYR A 235 -5.71 -7.79 -6.96
CA TYR A 235 -6.16 -7.57 -5.59
C TYR A 235 -7.57 -7.01 -5.54
N VAL A 236 -8.28 -7.31 -4.46
CA VAL A 236 -9.54 -6.68 -4.09
C VAL A 236 -9.34 -5.99 -2.75
N ILE A 237 -9.64 -4.70 -2.70
CA ILE A 237 -9.63 -3.91 -1.47
C ILE A 237 -11.09 -3.56 -1.13
N GLN A 238 -11.51 -3.83 0.10
CA GLN A 238 -12.88 -3.60 0.56
C GLN A 238 -12.86 -2.74 1.83
N GLU A 239 -13.59 -1.63 1.83
CA GLU A 239 -13.88 -0.85 3.05
C GLU A 239 -14.71 -1.69 4.03
N LEU A 240 -14.34 -1.67 5.32
CA LEU A 240 -14.92 -2.45 6.41
C LEU A 240 -15.93 -1.65 7.24
#